data_AF-A0A2K8PSL0-F1
#
_entry.id   AF-A0A2K8PSL0-F1
#
_cell.length_a   1.000
_cell.length_b   1.000
_cell.length_c   1.000
_cell.angle_alpha   90.00
_cell.angle_beta   90.00
_cell.angle_gamma   90.00
#
_symmetry.space_group_name_H-M   'P 1'
#
loop_
_entity.id
_entity.type
_entity.pdbx_description
1 polymer ?
#
loop_
_entity_poly.entity_id
_entity_poly.type
_entity_poly.pdbx_seq_one_letter_code
_entity_poly.pdbx_strand_id
1 'polypeptide(L)'
;MSAVLAVRLLLAPGGEPDEAVIVGDIRPSDLSGTSRRGILIPCGSSPSPRSYPVEPGRYVVSASLPSGLVLTEGAVAVEGRETPVDFAMTDSPYGTHSWQYLMGNIEPGGVYHGAARSPLAESVASRSMVATASRPDGTVSGGAVDLTALATWVGDSAPACWSFASMLALAQTPPGTPVAGSIGSGGSRVLPASLHPAGAVTPLYRFGPDGPLGAPGGPVGERQFLVVEAAGSVRLVTLPLPWGEAEAEVLVNLRQSPTGSAVSVAVRDADVGAGLAYMAQGALDTAARLFADVEATLYSRLANPLAAAAGCYVLLGTDHSPGATRWDPWLERLADGFPRLGDGAILRAVRLLRRARGDPGQVRRGRDGLIEAFDRGIPFYTLGLAWLVDGLAAFPEDPECARRLDAARRLSWLVDTREPFLILDLRQRRT
;
A
#
# COMPACT_ATOMS: atom_id res chain seq x y z
N MET A 1 -10.46 -39.17 14.97
CA MET A 1 -11.73 -38.45 15.15
C MET A 1 -11.41 -36.96 15.09
N SER A 2 -12.14 -36.15 14.31
CA SER A 2 -11.76 -34.76 14.01
C SER A 2 -12.70 -33.75 14.67
N ALA A 3 -12.13 -32.63 15.12
CA ALA A 3 -12.84 -31.41 15.50
C ALA A 3 -12.63 -30.33 14.42
N VAL A 4 -13.40 -29.25 14.46
CA VAL A 4 -13.29 -28.15 13.49
C VAL A 4 -13.25 -26.81 14.22
N LEU A 5 -12.32 -25.94 13.82
CA LEU A 5 -12.32 -24.51 14.19
C LEU A 5 -12.84 -23.71 13.00
N ALA A 6 -13.90 -22.93 13.20
CA ALA A 6 -14.47 -22.03 12.19
C ALA A 6 -14.01 -20.61 12.49
N VAL A 7 -13.07 -20.10 11.69
CA VAL A 7 -12.32 -18.87 12.00
C VAL A 7 -12.74 -17.74 11.07
N ARG A 8 -12.97 -16.54 11.61
CA ARG A 8 -13.22 -15.30 10.85
C ARG A 8 -12.79 -14.06 11.63
N LEU A 9 -12.65 -12.94 10.92
CA LEU A 9 -12.42 -11.62 11.49
C LEU A 9 -13.57 -10.67 11.14
N LEU A 10 -14.19 -10.08 12.16
CA LEU A 10 -15.28 -9.12 12.03
C LEU A 10 -14.72 -7.69 12.00
N LEU A 11 -15.13 -6.92 10.99
CA LEU A 11 -14.89 -5.49 10.83
C LEU A 11 -16.15 -4.70 11.20
N ALA A 12 -15.97 -3.44 11.59
CA ALA A 12 -17.09 -2.54 11.82
C ALA A 12 -17.90 -2.32 10.51
N PRO A 13 -19.24 -2.22 10.55
CA PRO A 13 -20.06 -2.11 9.34
C PRO A 13 -19.77 -0.81 8.56
N GLY A 14 -19.32 -0.89 7.31
CA GLY A 14 -18.94 0.29 6.53
C GLY A 14 -18.77 0.10 5.02
N GLY A 15 -19.20 -1.06 4.49
CA GLY A 15 -19.11 -1.41 3.06
C GLY A 15 -17.86 -2.22 2.70
N GLU A 16 -17.30 -2.96 3.66
CA GLU A 16 -16.11 -3.79 3.49
C GLU A 16 -16.40 -5.01 2.62
N PRO A 17 -15.46 -5.42 1.76
CA PRO A 17 -15.60 -6.68 1.05
C PRO A 17 -15.59 -7.84 2.04
N ASP A 18 -16.70 -8.57 2.17
CA ASP A 18 -16.83 -9.76 3.03
C ASP A 18 -15.98 -10.96 2.56
N GLU A 19 -15.32 -10.82 1.41
CA GLU A 19 -14.47 -11.81 0.79
C GLU A 19 -12.97 -11.56 1.03
N ALA A 20 -12.61 -10.43 1.66
CA ALA A 20 -11.21 -10.14 1.96
C ALA A 20 -10.63 -11.18 2.92
N VAL A 21 -9.34 -11.45 2.80
CA VAL A 21 -8.65 -12.44 3.63
C VAL A 21 -7.38 -11.88 4.24
N ILE A 22 -7.07 -12.30 5.47
CA ILE A 22 -5.80 -12.04 6.15
C ILE A 22 -5.12 -13.36 6.53
N VAL A 23 -3.88 -13.29 6.99
CA VAL A 23 -3.09 -14.47 7.35
C VAL A 23 -3.08 -14.68 8.87
N GLY A 24 -3.21 -15.94 9.30
CA GLY A 24 -3.13 -16.33 10.71
C GLY A 24 -2.51 -17.70 10.93
N ASP A 25 -2.46 -18.12 12.19
CA ASP A 25 -1.95 -19.43 12.61
C ASP A 25 -2.91 -20.10 13.60
N ILE A 26 -2.91 -21.43 13.63
CA ILE A 26 -3.55 -22.24 14.67
C ILE A 26 -2.45 -23.07 15.34
N ARG A 27 -2.30 -22.94 16.66
CA ARG A 27 -1.28 -23.65 17.45
C ARG A 27 -1.91 -24.35 18.66
N PRO A 28 -1.60 -25.62 18.94
CA PRO A 28 -2.07 -26.28 20.15
C PRO A 28 -1.44 -25.62 21.39
N SER A 29 -2.24 -25.37 22.43
CA SER A 29 -1.78 -24.70 23.66
C SER A 29 -0.83 -25.56 24.50
N ASP A 30 -0.97 -26.88 24.42
CA ASP A 30 -0.18 -27.87 25.15
C ASP A 30 0.98 -28.46 24.32
N LEU A 31 1.19 -27.95 23.10
CA LEU A 31 2.15 -28.45 22.11
C LEU A 31 1.90 -29.90 21.64
N SER A 32 0.85 -30.56 22.15
CA SER A 32 0.42 -31.88 21.70
C SER A 32 -0.71 -31.72 20.69
N GLY A 33 -0.34 -31.40 19.46
CA GLY A 33 -1.29 -31.34 18.34
C GLY A 33 -0.67 -30.81 17.06
N THR A 34 -1.42 -30.89 15.96
CA THR A 34 -0.96 -30.35 14.67
C THR A 34 -1.10 -28.82 14.63
N SER A 35 0.02 -28.12 14.46
CA SER A 35 0.02 -26.67 14.17
C SER A 35 -0.29 -26.43 12.69
N ARG A 36 -1.11 -25.42 12.39
CA ARG A 36 -1.35 -24.93 11.02
C ARG A 36 -0.83 -23.50 10.92
N ARG A 37 0.08 -23.26 9.97
CA ARG A 37 0.68 -21.93 9.76
C ARG A 37 0.21 -21.26 8.49
N GLY A 38 0.00 -19.96 8.58
CA GLY A 38 -0.52 -19.09 7.53
C GLY A 38 -1.79 -19.63 6.89
N ILE A 39 -2.77 -19.90 7.74
CA ILE A 39 -4.18 -20.07 7.38
C ILE A 39 -4.74 -18.73 6.87
N LEU A 40 -5.79 -18.79 6.05
CA LEU A 40 -6.45 -17.63 5.47
C LEU A 40 -7.74 -17.34 6.22
N ILE A 41 -7.79 -16.25 6.96
CA ILE A 41 -8.94 -15.87 7.79
C ILE A 41 -9.79 -14.89 6.99
N PRO A 42 -11.04 -15.25 6.61
CA PRO A 42 -11.97 -14.31 5.98
C PRO A 42 -12.24 -13.13 6.91
N CYS A 43 -12.28 -11.93 6.35
CA CYS A 43 -12.53 -10.69 7.07
C CYS A 43 -13.56 -9.82 6.34
N GLY A 44 -14.39 -9.12 7.11
CA GLY A 44 -15.48 -8.32 6.58
C GLY A 44 -16.47 -7.90 7.64
N SER A 45 -17.56 -7.28 7.21
CA SER A 45 -18.69 -6.95 8.09
C SER A 45 -19.51 -8.19 8.48
N SER A 46 -19.61 -9.18 7.58
CA SER A 46 -20.33 -10.45 7.79
C SER A 46 -19.71 -11.62 7.02
N PRO A 47 -18.39 -11.87 7.13
CA PRO A 47 -17.73 -12.92 6.38
C PRO A 47 -18.19 -14.31 6.83
N SER A 48 -18.32 -15.22 5.87
CA SER A 48 -18.52 -16.64 6.15
C SER A 48 -17.24 -17.20 6.79
N PRO A 49 -17.32 -17.88 7.95
CA PRO A 49 -16.14 -18.41 8.61
C PRO A 49 -15.52 -19.54 7.79
N ARG A 50 -14.19 -19.66 7.88
CA ARG A 50 -13.46 -20.74 7.22
C ARG A 50 -13.16 -21.85 8.21
N SER A 51 -13.55 -23.07 7.85
CA SER A 51 -13.41 -24.26 8.68
C SER A 51 -12.03 -24.90 8.53
N TYR A 52 -11.38 -25.18 9.66
CA TYR A 52 -10.09 -25.83 9.74
C TYR A 52 -10.18 -27.11 10.58
N PRO A 53 -9.97 -28.30 9.98
CA PRO A 53 -10.00 -29.54 10.74
C PRO A 53 -8.77 -29.64 11.65
N VAL A 54 -8.99 -29.97 12.92
CA VAL A 54 -7.99 -30.13 13.97
C VAL A 54 -8.30 -31.35 14.83
N GLU A 55 -7.35 -31.75 15.68
CA GLU A 55 -7.60 -32.76 16.70
C GLU A 55 -8.39 -32.13 17.87
N PRO A 56 -9.18 -32.90 18.63
CA PRO A 56 -9.79 -32.37 19.85
C PRO A 56 -8.71 -31.90 20.84
N GLY A 57 -8.85 -30.69 21.39
CA GLY A 57 -7.80 -30.09 22.23
C GLY A 57 -7.97 -28.59 22.46
N ARG A 58 -7.00 -27.98 23.14
CA ARG A 58 -6.94 -26.52 23.35
C ARG A 58 -6.01 -25.88 22.33
N TYR A 59 -6.46 -24.80 21.71
CA TYR A 59 -5.73 -24.09 20.67
C TYR A 59 -5.65 -22.60 20.98
N VAL A 60 -4.57 -22.00 20.50
CA VAL A 60 -4.41 -20.57 20.32
C VAL A 60 -4.49 -20.29 18.82
N VAL A 61 -5.45 -19.48 18.42
CA VAL A 61 -5.58 -18.99 17.05
C VAL A 61 -5.09 -17.55 17.03
N SER A 62 -4.21 -17.22 16.11
CA SER A 62 -3.70 -15.85 15.97
C SER A 62 -3.92 -15.32 14.56
N ALA A 63 -4.28 -14.04 14.42
CA ALA A 63 -4.41 -13.35 13.15
C ALA A 63 -3.38 -12.21 13.09
N SER A 64 -2.52 -12.23 12.08
CA SER A 64 -1.50 -11.20 11.86
C SER A 64 -2.06 -10.17 10.90
N LEU A 65 -2.41 -8.97 11.39
CA LEU A 65 -2.98 -7.93 10.54
C LEU A 65 -1.90 -7.23 9.70
N PRO A 66 -2.26 -6.63 8.55
CA PRO A 66 -1.34 -5.75 7.83
C PRO A 66 -0.90 -4.51 8.62
N SER A 67 -1.52 -4.21 9.76
CA SER A 67 -1.00 -3.18 10.68
C SER A 67 0.20 -3.63 11.51
N GLY A 68 0.59 -4.91 11.43
CA GLY A 68 1.55 -5.54 12.33
C GLY A 68 0.95 -5.97 13.68
N LEU A 69 -0.30 -5.60 13.96
CA LEU A 69 -1.03 -6.09 15.13
C LEU A 69 -1.29 -7.59 15.01
N VAL A 70 -1.06 -8.33 16.10
CA VAL A 70 -1.41 -9.75 16.18
C VAL A 70 -2.58 -9.91 17.14
N LEU A 71 -3.73 -10.31 16.60
CA LEU A 71 -4.89 -10.69 17.41
C LEU A 71 -4.73 -12.16 17.82
N THR A 72 -5.16 -12.51 19.02
CA THR A 72 -5.03 -13.87 19.55
C THR A 72 -6.28 -14.27 20.32
N GLU A 73 -6.81 -15.46 20.02
CA GLU A 73 -7.98 -16.04 20.66
C GLU A 73 -7.72 -17.48 21.11
N GLY A 74 -8.29 -17.84 22.27
CA GLY A 74 -8.26 -19.21 22.79
C GLY A 74 -9.48 -20.00 22.33
N ALA A 75 -9.29 -21.23 21.86
CA ALA A 75 -10.37 -22.11 21.42
C ALA A 75 -10.23 -23.52 21.99
N VAL A 76 -11.35 -24.17 22.28
CA VAL A 76 -11.39 -25.58 22.70
C VAL A 76 -12.10 -26.37 21.61
N ALA A 77 -11.33 -27.12 20.83
CA ALA A 77 -11.85 -27.96 19.77
C ALA A 77 -12.45 -29.24 20.39
N VAL A 78 -13.76 -29.42 20.23
CA VAL A 78 -14.49 -30.58 20.73
C VAL A 78 -14.79 -31.54 19.59
N GLU A 79 -14.63 -32.84 19.84
CA GLU A 79 -14.87 -33.88 18.85
C GLU A 79 -16.28 -33.81 18.24
N GLY A 80 -16.36 -33.90 16.91
CA GLY A 80 -17.64 -33.86 16.17
C GLY A 80 -18.34 -32.50 16.22
N ARG A 81 -17.69 -31.45 16.73
CA ARG A 81 -18.24 -30.10 16.81
C ARG A 81 -17.40 -29.10 16.03
N GLU A 82 -18.10 -28.15 15.45
CA GLU A 82 -17.52 -26.91 14.93
C GLU A 82 -17.48 -25.88 16.06
N THR A 83 -16.30 -25.33 16.32
CA THR A 83 -16.07 -24.32 17.36
C THR A 83 -15.78 -22.98 16.68
N PRO A 84 -16.62 -21.95 16.85
CA PRO A 84 -16.38 -20.65 16.26
C PRO A 84 -15.21 -19.95 16.94
N VAL A 85 -14.41 -19.24 16.14
CA VAL A 85 -13.32 -18.38 16.58
C VAL A 85 -13.46 -17.05 15.84
N ASP A 86 -14.05 -16.09 16.53
CA ASP A 86 -14.37 -14.78 15.99
C ASP A 86 -13.38 -13.74 16.51
N PHE A 87 -12.55 -13.19 15.63
CA PHE A 87 -11.75 -12.02 15.94
C PHE A 87 -12.62 -10.78 15.77
N ALA A 88 -12.65 -9.89 16.77
CA ALA A 88 -13.37 -8.64 16.69
C ALA A 88 -12.38 -7.47 16.55
N MET A 89 -12.26 -6.89 15.35
CA MET A 89 -11.45 -5.69 15.13
C MET A 89 -12.28 -4.48 15.57
N THR A 90 -12.36 -4.28 16.88
CA THR A 90 -13.34 -3.40 17.55
C THR A 90 -12.85 -1.98 17.77
N ASP A 91 -11.67 -1.66 17.28
CA ASP A 91 -10.99 -0.41 17.62
C ASP A 91 -11.21 0.70 16.60
N SER A 92 -11.92 0.46 15.49
CA SER A 92 -12.41 1.55 14.63
C SER A 92 -13.73 2.10 15.20
N PRO A 93 -13.78 3.33 15.73
CA PRO A 93 -15.04 3.93 16.15
C PRO A 93 -15.94 4.29 14.95
N TYR A 94 -15.44 4.18 13.72
CA TYR A 94 -16.16 4.56 12.51
C TYR A 94 -16.11 3.45 11.46
N GLY A 95 -17.28 2.95 11.08
CA GLY A 95 -17.41 1.94 10.02
C GLY A 95 -16.71 2.34 8.73
N THR A 96 -16.85 3.60 8.32
CA THR A 96 -16.23 4.15 7.09
C THR A 96 -14.71 4.05 7.03
N HIS A 97 -14.03 3.90 8.17
CA HIS A 97 -12.57 3.82 8.26
C HIS A 97 -12.08 2.40 8.61
N SER A 98 -12.96 1.42 8.83
CA SER A 98 -12.59 0.10 9.34
C SER A 98 -11.51 -0.58 8.45
N TRP A 99 -11.60 -0.40 7.13
CA TRP A 99 -10.59 -0.88 6.19
C TRP A 99 -9.22 -0.24 6.44
N GLN A 100 -9.17 1.06 6.70
CA GLN A 100 -7.92 1.77 7.01
C GLN A 100 -7.29 1.31 8.33
N TYR A 101 -8.11 0.98 9.34
CA TYR A 101 -7.63 0.35 10.59
C TYR A 101 -7.06 -1.05 10.33
N LEU A 102 -7.74 -1.85 9.50
CA LEU A 102 -7.25 -3.18 9.13
C LEU A 102 -5.89 -3.10 8.42
N MET A 103 -5.75 -2.15 7.48
CA MET A 103 -4.51 -1.91 6.74
C MET A 103 -3.40 -1.32 7.63
N GLY A 104 -3.72 -0.79 8.82
CA GLY A 104 -2.75 -0.16 9.72
C GLY A 104 -2.44 1.30 9.42
N ASN A 105 -3.25 1.94 8.58
CA ASN A 105 -3.11 3.36 8.24
C ASN A 105 -3.61 4.28 9.37
N ILE A 106 -4.41 3.72 10.29
CA ILE A 106 -4.87 4.36 11.52
C ILE A 106 -4.53 3.45 12.69
N GLU A 107 -4.01 4.04 13.77
CA GLU A 107 -3.70 3.34 15.01
C GLU A 107 -4.95 2.84 15.71
N PRO A 108 -4.86 1.79 16.54
CA PRO A 108 -6.00 1.31 17.32
C PRO A 108 -6.70 2.44 18.07
N GLY A 109 -8.04 2.43 18.10
CA GLY A 109 -8.84 3.55 18.58
C GLY A 109 -8.57 3.99 20.01
N GLY A 110 -8.13 3.09 20.89
CA GLY A 110 -7.69 3.48 22.24
C GLY A 110 -6.45 4.39 22.24
N VAL A 111 -5.57 4.24 21.26
CA VAL A 111 -4.39 5.10 21.03
C VAL A 111 -4.82 6.34 20.25
N TYR A 112 -5.56 6.15 19.16
CA TYR A 112 -5.89 7.23 18.24
C TYR A 112 -6.95 8.20 18.78
N HIS A 113 -7.91 7.77 19.60
CA HIS A 113 -8.97 8.64 20.15
C HIS A 113 -8.80 8.97 21.63
N GLY A 114 -7.73 8.51 22.26
CA GLY A 114 -7.45 8.81 23.67
C GLY A 114 -7.19 10.31 23.91
N ALA A 115 -8.02 10.95 24.74
CA ALA A 115 -7.88 12.37 25.11
C ALA A 115 -6.58 12.70 25.86
N ALA A 116 -5.93 11.70 26.47
CA ALA A 116 -4.72 11.84 27.27
C ALA A 116 -3.43 11.33 26.57
N ARG A 117 -3.53 10.85 25.33
CA ARG A 117 -2.41 10.24 24.60
C ARG A 117 -2.44 10.68 23.14
N SER A 118 -2.01 11.91 22.86
CA SER A 118 -1.31 12.11 21.59
C SER A 118 0.07 11.54 21.80
N PRO A 119 0.44 10.42 21.15
CA PRO A 119 1.78 9.89 21.29
C PRO A 119 2.75 11.01 20.93
N LEU A 120 3.69 11.31 21.82
CA LEU A 120 4.80 12.18 21.44
C LEU A 120 5.51 11.48 20.30
N ALA A 121 5.73 12.21 19.20
CA ALA A 121 6.61 11.72 18.16
C ALA A 121 7.97 11.36 18.78
N GLU A 122 8.28 10.07 18.81
CA GLU A 122 9.61 9.61 19.22
C GLU A 122 10.68 9.93 18.16
N SER A 123 10.23 10.35 16.96
CA SER A 123 11.09 10.73 15.85
C SER A 123 10.60 11.99 15.16
N VAL A 124 11.54 12.83 14.69
CA VAL A 124 11.25 13.93 13.75
C VAL A 124 10.60 13.41 12.45
N ALA A 125 10.69 12.10 12.19
CA ALA A 125 10.02 11.40 11.11
C ALA A 125 8.60 10.88 11.45
N SER A 126 8.06 11.11 12.65
CA SER A 126 6.64 10.89 12.94
C SER A 126 5.83 12.00 12.29
N ARG A 127 5.50 11.80 11.00
CA ARG A 127 4.98 12.86 10.13
C ARG A 127 3.47 12.94 10.31
N SER A 128 3.01 14.00 10.97
CA SER A 128 1.68 14.56 10.71
C SER A 128 1.78 15.62 9.64
N MET A 129 0.71 15.85 8.88
CA MET A 129 0.65 17.01 7.98
C MET A 129 0.67 18.34 8.75
N VAL A 130 0.20 18.36 10.00
CA VAL A 130 -0.17 19.59 10.73
C VAL A 130 0.54 19.74 12.08
N ALA A 131 1.25 18.72 12.57
CA ALA A 131 1.84 18.74 13.91
C ALA A 131 2.78 19.93 14.13
N THR A 132 2.56 20.62 15.25
CA THR A 132 3.53 21.53 15.84
C THR A 132 4.68 20.71 16.43
N ALA A 133 5.92 21.13 16.20
CA ALA A 133 7.06 20.51 16.87
C ALA A 133 6.85 20.56 18.39
N SER A 134 6.99 19.43 19.08
CA SER A 134 7.04 19.40 20.53
C SER A 134 8.18 20.31 20.98
N ARG A 135 7.92 21.21 21.94
CA ARG A 135 9.02 21.94 22.58
C ARG A 135 9.97 20.94 23.26
N PRO A 136 11.24 21.31 23.49
CA PRO A 136 12.20 20.45 24.21
C PRO A 136 11.72 20.00 25.59
N ASP A 137 10.76 20.72 26.18
CA ASP A 137 10.12 20.43 27.46
C ASP A 137 8.90 19.47 27.35
N GLY A 138 8.61 18.95 26.16
CA GLY A 138 7.46 18.08 25.89
C GLY A 138 6.11 18.79 25.81
N THR A 139 6.07 20.13 25.91
CA THR A 139 4.82 20.88 25.78
C THR A 139 4.44 21.11 24.31
N VAL A 140 3.19 20.83 23.97
CA VAL A 140 2.62 21.14 22.65
C VAL A 140 2.15 22.59 22.68
N SER A 141 2.61 23.42 21.73
CA SER A 141 2.09 24.79 21.59
C SER A 141 0.59 24.74 21.29
N GLY A 142 -0.24 25.17 22.25
CA GLY A 142 -1.71 25.19 22.18
C GLY A 142 -2.30 26.22 21.22
N GLY A 143 -1.59 26.60 20.15
CA GLY A 143 -2.20 27.34 19.06
C GLY A 143 -3.24 26.45 18.38
N ALA A 144 -4.38 27.01 18.00
CA ALA A 144 -5.37 26.31 17.19
C ALA A 144 -4.68 25.79 15.92
N VAL A 145 -4.43 24.49 15.88
CA VAL A 145 -3.83 23.81 14.75
C VAL A 145 -4.88 23.86 13.63
N ASP A 146 -4.54 24.46 12.49
CA ASP A 146 -5.41 24.50 11.32
C ASP A 146 -5.51 23.09 10.73
N LEU A 147 -6.52 22.34 11.17
CA LEU A 147 -6.80 20.97 10.75
C LEU A 147 -7.58 20.97 9.43
N THR A 148 -7.09 21.70 8.43
CA THR A 148 -7.64 21.67 7.09
C THR A 148 -6.64 21.05 6.12
N ALA A 149 -7.12 20.08 5.33
CA ALA A 149 -6.42 19.59 4.17
C ALA A 149 -7.17 19.99 2.91
N LEU A 150 -6.43 20.48 1.94
CA LEU A 150 -6.88 20.67 0.57
C LEU A 150 -6.40 19.48 -0.25
N ALA A 151 -7.34 18.72 -0.82
CA ALA A 151 -7.02 17.64 -1.75
C ALA A 151 -7.44 18.04 -3.17
N THR A 152 -6.50 18.02 -4.10
CA THR A 152 -6.75 18.33 -5.52
C THR A 152 -6.46 17.09 -6.37
N TRP A 153 -7.52 16.53 -6.95
CA TRP A 153 -7.42 15.42 -7.88
C TRP A 153 -6.95 15.89 -9.26
N VAL A 154 -6.02 15.15 -9.83
CA VAL A 154 -5.52 15.31 -11.19
C VAL A 154 -5.86 14.03 -11.93
N GLY A 155 -6.99 14.08 -12.65
CA GLY A 155 -7.56 12.93 -13.36
C GLY A 155 -6.84 12.58 -14.66
N ASP A 156 -6.17 13.55 -15.30
CA ASP A 156 -5.38 13.30 -16.49
C ASP A 156 -4.05 14.07 -16.40
N SER A 157 -2.95 13.33 -16.59
CA SER A 157 -1.60 13.86 -16.50
C SER A 157 -0.79 13.43 -17.73
N ALA A 158 -0.14 14.41 -18.36
CA ALA A 158 0.65 14.14 -19.55
C ALA A 158 1.88 13.27 -19.21
N PRO A 159 2.31 12.34 -20.08
CA PRO A 159 3.51 11.51 -19.90
C PRO A 159 4.76 12.27 -19.43
N ALA A 160 4.97 13.47 -19.98
CA ALA A 160 6.11 14.32 -19.62
C ALA A 160 6.07 14.79 -18.14
N CYS A 161 4.90 14.87 -17.52
CA CYS A 161 4.73 15.38 -16.16
C CYS A 161 5.18 14.39 -15.08
N TRP A 162 5.33 13.10 -15.40
CA TRP A 162 5.65 12.05 -14.42
C TRP A 162 6.96 11.32 -14.67
N SER A 163 7.88 12.00 -15.37
CA SER A 163 9.30 11.63 -15.39
C SER A 163 9.97 11.90 -14.04
N PHE A 164 11.10 11.24 -13.78
CA PHE A 164 11.94 11.54 -12.61
C PHE A 164 12.37 13.01 -12.56
N ALA A 165 12.74 13.59 -13.71
CA ALA A 165 13.17 14.98 -13.79
C ALA A 165 12.03 15.94 -13.43
N SER A 166 10.82 15.69 -13.94
CA SER A 166 9.63 16.50 -13.66
C SER A 166 9.26 16.45 -12.17
N MET A 167 9.29 15.26 -11.56
CA MET A 167 8.99 15.09 -10.14
C MET A 167 10.02 15.78 -9.23
N LEU A 168 11.31 15.70 -9.59
CA LEU A 168 12.37 16.43 -8.88
C LEU A 168 12.26 17.95 -9.05
N ALA A 169 11.76 18.42 -10.20
CA ALA A 169 11.50 19.83 -10.44
C ALA A 169 10.32 20.33 -9.60
N LEU A 170 9.26 19.53 -9.43
CA LEU A 170 8.13 19.86 -8.56
C LEU A 170 8.58 20.10 -7.12
N ALA A 171 9.48 19.27 -6.59
CA ALA A 171 10.04 19.43 -5.24
C ALA A 171 10.87 20.72 -5.07
N GLN A 172 11.32 21.33 -6.17
CA GLN A 172 12.09 22.58 -6.17
C GLN A 172 11.22 23.81 -6.45
N THR A 173 9.93 23.64 -6.74
CA THR A 173 9.04 24.76 -7.04
C THR A 173 8.85 25.67 -5.82
N PRO A 174 8.79 27.01 -6.01
CA PRO A 174 8.60 27.95 -4.91
C PRO A 174 7.33 27.65 -4.10
N PRO A 175 7.33 27.92 -2.78
CA PRO A 175 6.12 27.88 -1.97
C PRO A 175 5.01 28.75 -2.59
N GLY A 176 3.77 28.26 -2.55
CA GLY A 176 2.61 28.94 -3.14
C GLY A 176 2.36 28.61 -4.62
N THR A 177 3.31 27.98 -5.32
CA THR A 177 3.05 27.47 -6.68
C THR A 177 2.13 26.24 -6.60
N PRO A 178 0.95 26.26 -7.27
CA PRO A 178 0.03 25.12 -7.29
C PRO A 178 0.66 23.92 -8.00
N VAL A 179 0.85 22.81 -7.27
CA VAL A 179 1.43 21.59 -7.83
C VAL A 179 0.49 20.94 -8.83
N ALA A 180 -0.82 20.89 -8.53
CA ALA A 180 -1.80 20.23 -9.38
C ALA A 180 -1.85 20.80 -10.82
N GLY A 181 -1.70 22.13 -10.96
CA GLY A 181 -1.65 22.79 -12.26
C GLY A 181 -0.37 22.51 -13.06
N SER A 182 0.70 22.05 -12.40
CA SER A 182 1.98 21.72 -13.04
C SER A 182 2.02 20.28 -13.60
N ILE A 183 1.09 19.43 -13.17
CA ILE A 183 1.03 18.01 -13.57
C ILE A 183 -0.20 17.64 -14.41
N GLY A 184 -1.27 18.42 -14.35
CA GLY A 184 -2.50 18.15 -15.10
C GLY A 184 -2.47 18.66 -16.53
N SER A 185 -2.94 17.84 -17.47
CA SER A 185 -3.18 18.23 -18.88
C SER A 185 -4.54 18.90 -19.10
N GLY A 186 -5.51 18.68 -18.20
CA GLY A 186 -6.85 19.27 -18.30
C GLY A 186 -7.66 19.14 -17.01
N GLY A 187 -7.84 20.26 -16.30
CA GLY A 187 -8.84 20.43 -15.24
C GLY A 187 -8.61 19.63 -13.95
N SER A 188 -7.56 19.98 -13.20
CA SER A 188 -7.45 19.53 -11.80
C SER A 188 -8.65 20.00 -10.97
N ARG A 189 -9.13 19.18 -10.04
CA ARG A 189 -10.33 19.47 -9.24
C ARG A 189 -10.07 19.35 -7.75
N VAL A 190 -10.43 20.40 -7.02
CA VAL A 190 -10.46 20.36 -5.55
C VAL A 190 -11.60 19.44 -5.11
N LEU A 191 -11.28 18.46 -4.28
CA LEU A 191 -12.24 17.54 -3.69
C LEU A 191 -12.80 18.14 -2.40
N PRO A 192 -14.11 17.99 -2.14
CA PRO A 192 -14.69 18.38 -0.87
C PRO A 192 -14.10 17.51 0.25
N ALA A 193 -13.78 18.11 1.39
CA ALA A 193 -13.42 17.35 2.57
C ALA A 193 -14.63 16.51 3.03
N SER A 194 -14.38 15.27 3.46
CA SER A 194 -15.43 14.39 3.99
C SER A 194 -16.14 15.06 5.19
N LEU A 195 -17.44 15.33 5.06
CA LEU A 195 -18.28 16.05 6.04
C LEU A 195 -18.59 15.26 7.33
N HIS A 196 -17.94 14.11 7.57
CA HIS A 196 -18.19 13.33 8.77
C HIS A 196 -17.43 13.94 9.96
N PRO A 197 -18.03 14.10 11.16
CA PRO A 197 -17.34 14.63 12.35
C PRO A 197 -16.07 13.86 12.74
N ALA A 198 -15.97 12.58 12.35
CA ALA A 198 -14.77 11.75 12.41
C ALA A 198 -13.66 12.16 11.43
N GLY A 199 -14.06 12.55 10.21
CA GLY A 199 -13.18 12.90 9.09
C GLY A 199 -12.54 14.27 9.20
N ALA A 200 -12.84 15.04 10.26
CA ALA A 200 -12.22 16.34 10.48
C ALA A 200 -10.70 16.24 10.71
N VAL A 201 -10.21 15.15 11.31
CA VAL A 201 -8.77 14.91 11.53
C VAL A 201 -8.20 13.83 10.61
N THR A 202 -9.06 13.02 10.00
CA THR A 202 -8.70 12.00 9.03
C THR A 202 -9.58 12.06 7.78
N PRO A 203 -9.47 13.11 6.93
CA PRO A 203 -10.21 13.13 5.68
C PRO A 203 -9.93 11.88 4.86
N LEU A 204 -10.99 11.15 4.50
CA LEU A 204 -10.95 9.99 3.63
C LEU A 204 -11.53 10.36 2.28
N TYR A 205 -10.75 10.16 1.23
CA TYR A 205 -11.15 10.36 -0.17
C TYR A 205 -11.25 9.01 -0.85
N ARG A 206 -12.34 8.77 -1.58
CA ARG A 206 -12.56 7.51 -2.30
C ARG A 206 -12.60 7.75 -3.80
N PHE A 207 -12.12 6.78 -4.56
CA PHE A 207 -12.05 6.83 -6.01
C PHE A 207 -12.53 5.51 -6.58
N GLY A 208 -13.47 5.57 -7.51
CA GLY A 208 -13.94 4.43 -8.29
C GLY A 208 -13.33 4.40 -9.70
N PRO A 209 -13.88 3.58 -10.61
CA PRO A 209 -13.41 3.46 -12.00
C PRO A 209 -13.40 4.82 -12.73
N ASP A 210 -14.37 5.67 -12.43
CA ASP A 210 -14.62 6.95 -13.12
C ASP A 210 -14.01 8.17 -12.37
N GLY A 211 -13.16 7.93 -11.37
CA GLY A 211 -12.52 8.98 -10.57
C GLY A 211 -13.13 9.17 -9.18
N PRO A 212 -13.10 10.38 -8.59
CA PRO A 212 -13.45 10.60 -7.19
C PRO A 212 -14.94 10.38 -6.92
N LEU A 213 -15.26 9.60 -5.88
CA LEU A 213 -16.62 9.40 -5.41
C LEU A 213 -17.13 10.64 -4.67
N GLY A 214 -18.39 11.02 -4.91
CA GLY A 214 -19.01 12.19 -4.27
C GLY A 214 -18.63 13.55 -4.88
N ALA A 215 -17.91 13.55 -6.00
CA ALA A 215 -17.69 14.73 -6.83
C ALA A 215 -18.08 14.41 -8.29
N PRO A 216 -18.48 15.40 -9.11
CA PRO A 216 -18.65 15.16 -10.53
C PRO A 216 -17.34 14.59 -11.12
N GLY A 217 -17.46 13.70 -12.12
CA GLY A 217 -16.31 13.14 -12.83
C GLY A 217 -15.54 14.19 -13.64
N GLY A 218 -14.37 13.79 -14.17
CA GLY A 218 -13.51 14.58 -15.04
C GLY A 218 -12.83 13.67 -16.08
N PRO A 219 -11.96 14.20 -16.96
CA PRO A 219 -11.18 13.35 -17.84
C PRO A 219 -10.34 12.40 -16.99
N VAL A 220 -10.50 11.11 -17.24
CA VAL A 220 -9.72 10.04 -16.62
C VAL A 220 -8.65 9.62 -17.61
N GLY A 221 -7.43 10.04 -17.32
CA GLY A 221 -6.23 9.68 -18.04
C GLY A 221 -5.62 8.38 -17.52
N GLU A 222 -4.51 8.01 -18.15
CA GLU A 222 -3.83 6.76 -17.84
C GLU A 222 -3.11 6.78 -16.50
N ARG A 223 -2.78 7.97 -16.01
CA ARG A 223 -2.11 8.19 -14.74
C ARG A 223 -2.76 9.33 -13.99
N GLN A 224 -3.17 9.02 -12.76
CA GLN A 224 -3.90 9.93 -11.90
C GLN A 224 -3.10 10.23 -10.64
N PHE A 225 -3.29 11.43 -10.13
CA PHE A 225 -2.64 11.87 -8.90
C PHE A 225 -3.62 12.55 -7.95
N LEU A 226 -3.28 12.53 -6.67
CA LEU A 226 -3.88 13.41 -5.67
C LEU A 226 -2.79 14.31 -5.10
N VAL A 227 -2.99 15.62 -5.18
CA VAL A 227 -2.16 16.60 -4.48
C VAL A 227 -2.83 16.90 -3.15
N VAL A 228 -2.13 16.65 -2.04
CA VAL A 228 -2.61 16.91 -0.68
C VAL A 228 -1.78 18.03 -0.08
N GLU A 229 -2.44 19.13 0.28
CA GLU A 229 -1.83 20.30 0.91
C GLU A 229 -2.43 20.50 2.30
N ALA A 230 -1.57 20.56 3.33
CA ALA A 230 -2.00 20.85 4.70
C ALA A 230 -0.83 21.43 5.51
N ALA A 231 -1.10 22.50 6.26
CA ALA A 231 -0.14 23.20 7.12
C ALA A 231 1.20 23.58 6.44
N GLY A 232 1.17 23.92 5.16
CA GLY A 232 2.36 24.24 4.36
C GLY A 232 3.15 23.02 3.86
N SER A 233 2.73 21.80 4.22
CA SER A 233 3.23 20.57 3.63
C SER A 233 2.46 20.24 2.35
N VAL A 234 3.16 19.74 1.33
CA VAL A 234 2.57 19.34 0.05
C VAL A 234 3.04 17.95 -0.31
N ARG A 235 2.09 17.03 -0.52
CA ARG A 235 2.36 15.67 -0.99
C ARG A 235 1.68 15.38 -2.31
N LEU A 236 2.37 14.61 -3.14
CA LEU A 236 1.84 14.07 -4.38
C LEU A 236 1.66 12.55 -4.22
N VAL A 237 0.43 12.09 -4.36
CA VAL A 237 0.04 10.69 -4.25
C VAL A 237 -0.15 10.13 -5.65
N THR A 238 0.56 9.06 -6.01
CA THR A 238 0.23 8.28 -7.21
C THR A 238 -1.02 7.45 -6.91
N LEU A 239 -2.11 7.72 -7.62
CA LEU A 239 -3.36 6.99 -7.40
C LEU A 239 -3.29 5.63 -8.12
N PRO A 240 -3.77 4.54 -7.49
CA PRO A 240 -3.77 3.21 -8.08
C PRO A 240 -4.96 3.04 -9.01
N LEU A 241 -5.09 3.92 -10.00
CA LEU A 241 -6.26 3.98 -10.88
C LEU A 241 -5.85 3.94 -12.36
N PRO A 242 -6.66 3.29 -13.21
CA PRO A 242 -7.86 2.50 -12.85
C PRO A 242 -7.49 1.15 -12.18
N TRP A 243 -8.32 0.68 -11.24
CA TRP A 243 -8.19 -0.63 -10.58
C TRP A 243 -9.34 -1.59 -10.93
N GLY A 244 -9.92 -1.48 -12.13
CA GLY A 244 -11.18 -2.16 -12.44
C GLY A 244 -12.31 -1.63 -11.56
N GLU A 245 -13.16 -2.53 -11.04
CA GLU A 245 -14.36 -2.17 -10.26
C GLU A 245 -14.08 -1.82 -8.79
N ALA A 246 -12.86 -2.07 -8.28
CA ALA A 246 -12.55 -1.81 -6.88
C ALA A 246 -12.33 -0.32 -6.61
N GLU A 247 -12.66 0.11 -5.39
CA GLU A 247 -12.40 1.47 -4.94
C GLU A 247 -10.98 1.63 -4.39
N ALA A 248 -10.35 2.75 -4.68
CA ALA A 248 -9.16 3.21 -3.98
C ALA A 248 -9.53 4.23 -2.90
N GLU A 249 -8.89 4.16 -1.74
CA GLU A 249 -9.06 5.07 -0.63
C GLU A 249 -7.75 5.79 -0.34
N VAL A 250 -7.81 7.12 -0.22
CA VAL A 250 -6.71 7.95 0.25
C VAL A 250 -7.10 8.58 1.58
N LEU A 251 -6.39 8.16 2.63
CA LEU A 251 -6.53 8.70 3.98
C LEU A 251 -5.51 9.83 4.17
N VAL A 252 -5.95 10.99 4.63
CA VAL A 252 -5.05 12.09 5.02
C VAL A 252 -5.06 12.20 6.54
N ASN A 253 -3.96 11.89 7.20
CA ASN A 253 -3.87 11.97 8.66
C ASN A 253 -3.35 13.35 9.07
N LEU A 254 -4.26 14.20 9.56
CA LEU A 254 -3.94 15.54 10.06
C LEU A 254 -3.41 15.49 11.49
N ARG A 255 -3.67 14.41 12.22
CA ARG A 255 -3.13 14.18 13.56
C ARG A 255 -1.73 13.56 13.52
N GLN A 256 -0.93 13.87 14.53
CA GLN A 256 0.35 13.20 14.77
C GLN A 256 0.15 11.72 15.05
N SER A 257 0.80 10.92 14.21
CA SER A 257 0.88 9.48 14.35
C SER A 257 2.34 9.08 14.62
N PRO A 258 2.63 8.27 15.66
CA PRO A 258 3.97 7.76 15.89
C PRO A 258 4.39 6.73 14.82
N THR A 259 3.44 6.04 14.20
CA THR A 259 3.69 4.85 13.37
C THR A 259 3.10 4.92 11.95
N GLY A 260 2.04 5.68 11.74
CA GLY A 260 1.28 5.77 10.49
C GLY A 260 1.76 6.87 9.55
N SER A 261 1.40 6.77 8.27
CA SER A 261 1.71 7.78 7.26
C SER A 261 0.74 8.95 7.33
N ALA A 262 1.24 10.15 7.05
CA ALA A 262 0.36 11.31 7.04
C ALA A 262 -0.53 11.38 5.79
N VAL A 263 -0.19 10.60 4.76
CA VAL A 263 -1.13 10.22 3.71
C VAL A 263 -0.95 8.73 3.46
N SER A 264 -2.03 7.97 3.41
CA SER A 264 -2.00 6.54 3.12
C SER A 264 -2.95 6.17 2.00
N VAL A 265 -2.61 5.13 1.25
CA VAL A 265 -3.41 4.65 0.11
C VAL A 265 -3.73 3.17 0.30
N ALA A 266 -5.02 2.84 0.24
CA ALA A 266 -5.50 1.46 0.25
C ALA A 266 -6.41 1.18 -0.94
N VAL A 267 -6.51 -0.08 -1.35
CA VAL A 267 -7.48 -0.51 -2.37
C VAL A 267 -8.44 -1.50 -1.73
N ARG A 268 -9.74 -1.30 -1.94
CA ARG A 268 -10.83 -2.17 -1.46
C ARG A 268 -11.05 -3.34 -2.44
N ASP A 269 -9.97 -4.07 -2.69
CA ASP A 269 -9.98 -5.28 -3.52
C ASP A 269 -9.89 -6.49 -2.59
N ALA A 270 -10.89 -7.37 -2.63
CA ALA A 270 -10.97 -8.54 -1.75
C ALA A 270 -9.77 -9.49 -1.92
N ASP A 271 -9.24 -9.59 -3.13
CA ASP A 271 -8.23 -10.59 -3.47
C ASP A 271 -6.82 -10.08 -3.19
N VAL A 272 -6.57 -8.79 -3.40
CA VAL A 272 -5.20 -8.25 -3.36
C VAL A 272 -5.02 -7.08 -2.37
N GLY A 273 -6.10 -6.47 -1.87
CA GLY A 273 -6.04 -5.28 -1.03
C GLY A 273 -5.21 -5.47 0.24
N ALA A 274 -5.48 -6.52 1.01
CA ALA A 274 -4.67 -6.87 2.20
C ALA A 274 -3.24 -7.30 1.82
N GLY A 275 -3.07 -7.94 0.65
CA GLY A 275 -1.77 -8.33 0.10
C GLY A 275 -0.85 -7.13 -0.18
N LEU A 276 -1.42 -6.02 -0.67
CA LEU A 276 -0.69 -4.77 -0.89
C LEU A 276 -0.15 -4.18 0.42
N ALA A 277 -0.92 -4.24 1.51
CA ALA A 277 -0.48 -3.73 2.80
C ALA A 277 0.66 -4.60 3.38
N TYR A 278 0.58 -5.93 3.28
CA TYR A 278 1.72 -6.80 3.64
C TYR A 278 2.95 -6.54 2.75
N MET A 279 2.74 -6.26 1.45
CA MET A 279 3.82 -5.92 0.53
C MET A 279 4.53 -4.63 0.96
N ALA A 280 3.78 -3.60 1.39
CA ALA A 280 4.35 -2.34 1.89
C ALA A 280 5.22 -2.55 3.16
N GLN A 281 4.89 -3.56 3.97
CA GLN A 281 5.68 -3.95 5.14
C GLN A 281 6.88 -4.84 4.81
N GLY A 282 7.09 -5.21 3.54
CA GLY A 282 8.10 -6.19 3.14
C GLY A 282 7.77 -7.63 3.55
N ALA A 283 6.56 -7.91 4.04
CA ALA A 283 6.09 -9.25 4.41
C ALA A 283 5.66 -10.05 3.16
N LEU A 284 6.57 -10.20 2.18
CA LEU A 284 6.27 -10.78 0.87
C LEU A 284 5.83 -12.24 0.95
N ASP A 285 6.37 -13.03 1.89
CA ASP A 285 5.91 -14.42 2.13
C ASP A 285 4.46 -14.47 2.62
N THR A 286 4.06 -13.51 3.46
CA THR A 286 2.68 -13.38 3.94
C THR A 286 1.76 -12.94 2.81
N ALA A 287 2.19 -11.92 2.04
CA ALA A 287 1.48 -11.49 0.84
C ALA A 287 1.29 -12.67 -0.13
N ALA A 288 2.34 -13.45 -0.41
CA ALA A 288 2.30 -14.60 -1.32
C ALA A 288 1.21 -15.63 -0.99
N ARG A 289 0.84 -15.76 0.29
CA ARG A 289 -0.27 -16.63 0.72
C ARG A 289 -1.64 -16.09 0.32
N LEU A 290 -1.82 -14.77 0.31
CA LEU A 290 -3.04 -14.13 -0.18
C LEU A 290 -3.09 -14.18 -1.72
N PHE A 291 -1.91 -14.03 -2.31
CA PHE A 291 -1.68 -14.15 -3.74
C PHE A 291 -1.56 -15.62 -4.21
N ALA A 292 -1.95 -16.64 -3.43
CA ALA A 292 -1.58 -18.03 -3.75
C ALA A 292 -2.25 -18.62 -5.01
N ASP A 293 -3.34 -18.01 -5.51
CA ASP A 293 -3.90 -18.32 -6.84
C ASP A 293 -3.53 -17.26 -7.90
N VAL A 294 -2.46 -16.49 -7.66
CA VAL A 294 -2.04 -15.36 -8.50
C VAL A 294 -1.80 -15.76 -9.93
N GLU A 295 -1.44 -17.01 -10.22
CA GLU A 295 -1.34 -17.38 -11.62
C GLU A 295 -2.71 -17.39 -12.30
N ALA A 296 -3.73 -18.03 -11.71
CA ALA A 296 -5.11 -17.97 -12.25
C ALA A 296 -5.66 -16.53 -12.25
N THR A 297 -5.30 -15.74 -11.24
CA THR A 297 -5.63 -14.31 -11.14
C THR A 297 -4.89 -13.47 -12.19
N LEU A 298 -3.62 -13.74 -12.48
CA LEU A 298 -2.84 -13.08 -13.54
C LEU A 298 -3.44 -13.44 -14.90
N TYR A 299 -3.77 -14.73 -15.13
CA TYR A 299 -4.42 -15.20 -16.36
C TYR A 299 -5.78 -14.55 -16.63
N SER A 300 -6.55 -14.21 -15.59
CA SER A 300 -7.82 -13.50 -15.74
C SER A 300 -7.72 -11.96 -15.71
N ARG A 301 -6.61 -11.37 -15.19
CA ARG A 301 -6.50 -9.92 -14.89
C ARG A 301 -5.52 -9.12 -15.74
N LEU A 302 -5.34 -9.42 -17.04
CA LEU A 302 -4.83 -8.39 -17.97
C LEU A 302 -5.72 -7.13 -18.00
N ALA A 303 -6.96 -7.23 -17.50
CA ALA A 303 -7.85 -6.10 -17.27
C ALA A 303 -7.36 -5.12 -16.19
N ASN A 304 -6.50 -5.56 -15.25
CA ASN A 304 -5.94 -4.70 -14.20
C ASN A 304 -4.41 -4.85 -14.12
N PRO A 305 -3.65 -4.04 -14.90
CA PRO A 305 -2.19 -4.13 -14.93
C PRO A 305 -1.52 -3.74 -13.61
N LEU A 306 -2.17 -2.92 -12.77
CA LEU A 306 -1.63 -2.54 -11.47
C LEU A 306 -1.68 -3.72 -10.49
N ALA A 307 -2.81 -4.41 -10.40
CA ALA A 307 -2.92 -5.63 -9.59
C ALA A 307 -1.97 -6.73 -10.08
N ALA A 308 -1.82 -6.87 -11.41
CA ALA A 308 -0.87 -7.80 -11.99
C ALA A 308 0.58 -7.47 -11.60
N ALA A 309 0.98 -6.19 -11.64
CA ALA A 309 2.30 -5.76 -11.20
C ALA A 309 2.55 -6.06 -9.70
N ALA A 310 1.58 -5.81 -8.82
CA ALA A 310 1.70 -6.17 -7.40
C ALA A 310 1.90 -7.68 -7.20
N GLY A 311 1.10 -8.51 -7.88
CA GLY A 311 1.28 -9.96 -7.87
C GLY A 311 2.68 -10.37 -8.36
N CYS A 312 3.18 -9.74 -9.43
CA CYS A 312 4.53 -10.00 -9.93
C CYS A 312 5.65 -9.57 -8.97
N TYR A 313 5.49 -8.46 -8.22
CA TYR A 313 6.45 -8.11 -7.15
C TYR A 313 6.49 -9.17 -6.06
N VAL A 314 5.33 -9.68 -5.64
CA VAL A 314 5.26 -10.72 -4.60
C VAL A 314 5.85 -12.03 -5.12
N LEU A 315 5.49 -12.45 -6.34
CA LEU A 315 6.05 -13.64 -6.98
C LEU A 315 7.56 -13.55 -7.12
N LEU A 316 8.07 -12.44 -7.66
CA LEU A 316 9.50 -12.27 -7.87
C LEU A 316 10.23 -12.12 -6.53
N GLY A 317 9.62 -11.49 -5.53
CA GLY A 317 10.19 -11.34 -4.19
C GLY A 317 10.27 -12.66 -3.39
N THR A 318 9.41 -13.63 -3.70
CA THR A 318 9.38 -14.95 -3.02
C THR A 318 9.92 -16.10 -3.87
N ASP A 319 10.18 -15.87 -5.17
CA ASP A 319 10.78 -16.86 -6.05
C ASP A 319 12.30 -16.94 -5.87
N HIS A 320 12.73 -18.09 -5.37
CA HIS A 320 14.14 -18.45 -5.22
C HIS A 320 14.63 -19.36 -6.36
N SER A 321 13.78 -19.64 -7.35
CA SER A 321 14.09 -20.53 -8.46
C SER A 321 15.07 -19.87 -9.44
N PRO A 322 16.20 -20.53 -9.74
CA PRO A 322 17.21 -19.96 -10.62
C PRO A 322 16.91 -20.20 -12.11
N GLY A 323 15.77 -20.82 -12.44
CA GLY A 323 15.38 -21.25 -13.78
C GLY A 323 14.21 -20.45 -14.35
N ALA A 324 13.79 -20.81 -15.56
CA ALA A 324 12.56 -20.29 -16.12
C ALA A 324 11.37 -20.76 -15.28
N THR A 325 10.43 -19.88 -15.01
CA THR A 325 9.16 -20.19 -14.35
C THR A 325 8.02 -20.00 -15.34
N ARG A 326 6.92 -20.72 -15.12
CA ARG A 326 5.71 -20.65 -15.97
C ARG A 326 5.12 -19.24 -16.07
N TRP A 327 5.39 -18.39 -15.09
CA TRP A 327 4.91 -17.01 -15.05
C TRP A 327 5.86 -15.99 -15.69
N ASP A 328 7.10 -16.35 -16.09
CA ASP A 328 8.02 -15.40 -16.75
C ASP A 328 7.41 -14.66 -17.97
N PRO A 329 6.62 -15.32 -18.87
CA PRO A 329 5.98 -14.62 -20.00
C PRO A 329 4.98 -13.53 -19.59
N TRP A 330 4.56 -13.47 -18.33
CA TRP A 330 3.74 -12.38 -17.81
C TRP A 330 4.53 -11.10 -17.63
N LEU A 331 5.80 -11.19 -17.22
CA LEU A 331 6.64 -10.00 -17.08
C LEU A 331 6.86 -9.32 -18.42
N GLU A 332 7.08 -10.10 -19.47
CA GLU A 332 7.18 -9.60 -20.84
C GLU A 332 5.88 -8.93 -21.28
N ARG A 333 4.73 -9.59 -21.08
CA ARG A 333 3.43 -9.00 -21.41
C ARG A 333 3.11 -7.73 -20.63
N LEU A 334 3.50 -7.65 -19.36
CA LEU A 334 3.30 -6.47 -18.53
C LEU A 334 4.19 -5.31 -19.02
N ALA A 335 5.47 -5.59 -19.31
CA ALA A 335 6.40 -4.60 -19.83
C ALA A 335 5.98 -4.10 -21.21
N ASP A 336 5.61 -4.99 -22.13
CA ASP A 336 5.33 -4.62 -23.53
C ASP A 336 3.90 -4.09 -23.71
N GLY A 337 2.92 -4.66 -22.99
CA GLY A 337 1.50 -4.30 -23.10
C GLY A 337 1.14 -3.00 -22.41
N PHE A 338 1.92 -2.56 -21.43
CA PHE A 338 1.66 -1.34 -20.67
C PHE A 338 2.91 -0.44 -20.60
N PRO A 339 3.30 0.23 -21.71
CA PRO A 339 4.47 1.10 -21.76
C PRO A 339 4.50 2.17 -20.66
N ARG A 340 3.32 2.65 -20.26
CA ARG A 340 3.12 3.64 -19.19
C ARG A 340 3.40 3.13 -17.78
N LEU A 341 3.46 1.81 -17.59
CA LEU A 341 3.71 1.18 -16.31
C LEU A 341 5.20 0.86 -16.21
N GLY A 342 5.97 1.77 -15.59
CA GLY A 342 7.40 1.56 -15.33
C GLY A 342 7.67 0.25 -14.60
N ASP A 343 6.79 -0.14 -13.67
CA ASP A 343 6.86 -1.37 -12.89
C ASP A 343 7.01 -2.64 -13.74
N GLY A 344 6.32 -2.74 -14.89
CA GLY A 344 6.44 -3.90 -15.77
C GLY A 344 7.86 -4.06 -16.32
N ALA A 345 8.47 -2.97 -16.77
CA ALA A 345 9.84 -2.95 -17.24
C ALA A 345 10.86 -3.23 -16.11
N ILE A 346 10.62 -2.70 -14.90
CA ILE A 346 11.44 -2.97 -13.71
C ILE A 346 11.41 -4.47 -13.38
N LEU A 347 10.23 -5.05 -13.27
CA LEU A 347 10.04 -6.48 -12.97
C LEU A 347 10.75 -7.38 -13.98
N ARG A 348 10.57 -7.10 -15.29
CA ARG A 348 11.25 -7.81 -16.36
C ARG A 348 12.77 -7.71 -16.21
N ALA A 349 13.29 -6.49 -16.08
CA ALA A 349 14.72 -6.24 -15.99
C ALA A 349 15.35 -6.96 -14.80
N VAL A 350 14.76 -6.85 -13.61
CA VAL A 350 15.24 -7.52 -12.40
C VAL A 350 15.23 -9.04 -12.58
N ARG A 351 14.18 -9.62 -13.19
CA ARG A 351 14.14 -11.06 -13.47
C ARG A 351 15.25 -11.51 -14.41
N LEU A 352 15.53 -10.75 -15.48
CA LEU A 352 16.63 -11.04 -16.41
C LEU A 352 17.98 -11.04 -15.67
N LEU A 353 18.21 -10.05 -14.80
CA LEU A 353 19.45 -9.96 -14.01
C LEU A 353 19.62 -11.13 -13.05
N ARG A 354 18.56 -11.51 -12.31
CA ARG A 354 18.60 -12.66 -11.40
C ARG A 354 18.87 -13.98 -12.13
N ARG A 355 18.41 -14.10 -13.38
CA ARG A 355 18.57 -15.31 -14.20
C ARG A 355 19.83 -15.32 -15.05
N ALA A 356 20.55 -14.20 -15.16
CA ALA A 356 21.65 -14.09 -16.08
C ALA A 356 22.74 -15.16 -15.83
N ARG A 357 22.99 -15.58 -14.58
CA ARG A 357 24.04 -16.56 -14.21
C ARG A 357 25.40 -16.27 -14.89
N GLY A 358 25.73 -14.99 -15.07
CA GLY A 358 26.95 -14.55 -15.76
C GLY A 358 26.86 -14.47 -17.28
N ASP A 359 25.72 -14.79 -17.91
CA ASP A 359 25.46 -14.58 -19.34
C ASP A 359 25.48 -13.06 -19.66
N PRO A 360 26.51 -12.57 -20.38
CA PRO A 360 26.64 -11.14 -20.68
C PRO A 360 25.48 -10.60 -21.52
N GLY A 361 24.82 -11.45 -22.32
CA GLY A 361 23.65 -11.06 -23.11
C GLY A 361 22.44 -10.75 -22.24
N GLN A 362 22.15 -11.62 -21.27
CA GLN A 362 21.07 -11.42 -20.29
C GLN A 362 21.36 -10.22 -19.39
N VAL A 363 22.62 -10.05 -18.94
CA VAL A 363 23.03 -8.88 -18.15
C VAL A 363 22.78 -7.57 -18.92
N ARG A 364 23.20 -7.50 -20.19
CA ARG A 364 22.94 -6.32 -21.04
C ARG A 364 21.46 -6.04 -21.22
N ARG A 365 20.65 -7.07 -21.52
CA ARG A 365 19.18 -6.91 -21.64
C ARG A 365 18.53 -6.43 -20.34
N GLY A 366 18.97 -6.95 -19.20
CA GLY A 366 18.51 -6.48 -17.89
C GLY A 366 18.89 -5.03 -17.63
N ARG A 367 20.15 -4.64 -17.91
CA ARG A 367 20.61 -3.25 -17.84
C ARG A 367 19.78 -2.31 -18.72
N ASP A 368 19.57 -2.68 -19.99
CA ASP A 368 18.82 -1.86 -20.93
C ASP A 368 17.35 -1.73 -20.48
N GLY A 369 16.78 -2.79 -19.93
CA GLY A 369 15.44 -2.78 -19.34
C GLY A 369 15.31 -1.87 -18.12
N LEU A 370 16.35 -1.72 -17.28
CA LEU A 370 16.35 -0.77 -16.16
C LEU A 370 16.36 0.69 -16.66
N ILE A 371 17.10 0.97 -17.74
CA ILE A 371 17.12 2.29 -18.38
C ILE A 371 15.77 2.60 -19.00
N GLU A 372 15.20 1.64 -19.72
CA GLU A 372 13.86 1.74 -20.28
C GLU A 372 12.82 2.01 -19.18
N ALA A 373 12.88 1.26 -18.07
CA ALA A 373 12.02 1.45 -16.92
C ALA A 373 12.08 2.88 -16.35
N PHE A 374 13.30 3.43 -16.19
CA PHE A 374 13.49 4.80 -15.74
C PHE A 374 12.90 5.81 -16.74
N ASP A 375 13.14 5.60 -18.03
CA ASP A 375 12.73 6.52 -19.09
C ASP A 375 11.20 6.53 -19.29
N ARG A 376 10.51 5.44 -18.90
CA ARG A 376 9.03 5.39 -18.82
C ARG A 376 8.45 6.25 -17.70
N GLY A 377 9.25 6.72 -16.75
CA GLY A 377 8.83 7.58 -15.64
C GLY A 377 8.78 6.86 -14.29
N ILE A 378 8.30 7.55 -13.26
CA ILE A 378 8.32 7.01 -11.90
C ILE A 378 7.37 5.80 -11.78
N PRO A 379 7.69 4.75 -11.00
CA PRO A 379 6.79 3.62 -10.82
C PRO A 379 5.51 3.99 -10.05
N PHE A 380 4.49 3.13 -10.12
CA PHE A 380 3.31 3.23 -9.26
C PHE A 380 3.61 2.75 -7.84
N TYR A 381 4.43 1.71 -7.71
CA TYR A 381 4.76 1.11 -6.43
C TYR A 381 6.06 1.65 -5.87
N THR A 382 6.07 1.88 -4.56
CA THR A 382 7.27 2.22 -3.79
C THR A 382 8.35 1.15 -3.95
N LEU A 383 7.94 -0.12 -3.92
CA LEU A 383 8.84 -1.26 -4.11
C LEU A 383 9.51 -1.24 -5.50
N GLY A 384 8.80 -0.77 -6.52
CA GLY A 384 9.37 -0.57 -7.86
C GLY A 384 10.52 0.42 -7.86
N LEU A 385 10.39 1.54 -7.13
CA LEU A 385 11.46 2.52 -7.04
C LEU A 385 12.69 1.91 -6.33
N ALA A 386 12.48 1.17 -5.24
CA ALA A 386 13.56 0.48 -4.55
C ALA A 386 14.31 -0.49 -5.48
N TRP A 387 13.57 -1.33 -6.21
CA TRP A 387 14.18 -2.29 -7.14
C TRP A 387 14.87 -1.63 -8.33
N LEU A 388 14.35 -0.50 -8.81
CA LEU A 388 15.02 0.29 -9.85
C LEU A 388 16.34 0.88 -9.34
N VAL A 389 16.35 1.43 -8.11
CA VAL A 389 17.57 1.96 -7.48
C VAL A 389 18.61 0.85 -7.31
N ASP A 390 18.22 -0.30 -6.76
CA ASP A 390 19.12 -1.44 -6.55
C ASP A 390 19.64 -2.00 -7.89
N GLY A 391 18.74 -2.13 -8.87
CA GLY A 391 19.09 -2.60 -10.21
C GLY A 391 20.09 -1.68 -10.91
N LEU A 392 19.85 -0.36 -10.90
CA LEU A 392 20.77 0.62 -11.51
C LEU A 392 22.11 0.67 -10.76
N ALA A 393 22.11 0.48 -9.43
CA ALA A 393 23.32 0.44 -8.62
C ALA A 393 24.23 -0.76 -8.91
N ALA A 394 23.71 -1.82 -9.54
CA ALA A 394 24.52 -2.95 -9.99
C ALA A 394 25.46 -2.62 -11.18
N PHE A 395 25.32 -1.43 -11.79
CA PHE A 395 26.10 -0.98 -12.95
C PHE A 395 26.82 0.36 -12.69
N PRO A 396 27.74 0.44 -11.69
CA PRO A 396 28.37 1.70 -11.30
C PRO A 396 29.27 2.31 -12.40
N GLU A 397 29.87 1.46 -13.23
CA GLU A 397 30.78 1.88 -14.32
C GLU A 397 30.04 2.32 -15.59
N ASP A 398 28.71 2.18 -15.63
CA ASP A 398 27.89 2.59 -16.76
C ASP A 398 27.38 4.03 -16.56
N PRO A 399 27.83 5.02 -17.36
CA PRO A 399 27.46 6.42 -17.16
C PRO A 399 25.94 6.67 -17.26
N GLU A 400 25.23 5.92 -18.09
CA GLU A 400 23.78 6.08 -18.26
C GLU A 400 23.01 5.51 -17.06
N CYS A 401 23.48 4.41 -16.48
CA CYS A 401 22.93 3.89 -15.23
C CYS A 401 23.26 4.81 -14.05
N ALA A 402 24.51 5.27 -13.94
CA ALA A 402 24.96 6.16 -12.87
C ALA A 402 24.16 7.47 -12.83
N ARG A 403 23.92 8.10 -13.99
CA ARG A 403 23.11 9.32 -14.10
C ARG A 403 21.66 9.10 -13.66
N ARG A 404 21.05 7.98 -14.07
CA ARG A 404 19.66 7.64 -13.69
C ARG A 404 19.54 7.24 -12.22
N LEU A 405 20.55 6.54 -11.70
CA LEU A 405 20.65 6.17 -10.30
C LEU A 405 20.67 7.42 -9.40
N ASP A 406 21.42 8.47 -9.79
CA ASP A 406 21.42 9.75 -9.05
C ASP A 406 20.01 10.33 -8.96
N ALA A 407 19.31 10.44 -10.09
CA ALA A 407 17.94 10.95 -10.10
C ALA A 407 16.96 10.07 -9.31
N ALA A 408 17.06 8.74 -9.43
CA ALA A 408 16.20 7.81 -8.70
C ALA A 408 16.44 7.88 -7.18
N ARG A 409 17.71 7.97 -6.73
CA ARG A 409 18.06 8.18 -5.32
C ARG A 409 17.58 9.53 -4.81
N ARG A 410 17.74 10.59 -5.59
CA ARG A 410 17.22 11.93 -5.24
C ARG A 410 15.72 11.89 -5.02
N LEU A 411 14.99 11.18 -5.88
CA LEU A 411 13.54 11.00 -5.73
C LEU A 411 13.20 10.14 -4.50
N SER A 412 13.96 9.07 -4.22
CA SER A 412 13.69 8.19 -3.08
C SER A 412 13.78 8.90 -1.74
N TRP A 413 14.58 9.96 -1.61
CA TRP A 413 14.59 10.81 -0.41
C TRP A 413 13.27 11.54 -0.15
N LEU A 414 12.45 11.71 -1.18
CA LEU A 414 11.13 12.34 -1.10
C LEU A 414 10.02 11.32 -0.86
N VAL A 415 10.27 10.01 -0.98
CA VAL A 415 9.22 8.99 -0.93
C VAL A 415 8.88 8.59 0.50
N ASP A 416 7.59 8.43 0.80
CA ASP A 416 7.15 7.68 1.99
C ASP A 416 7.24 6.18 1.72
N THR A 417 8.28 5.54 2.26
CA THR A 417 8.58 4.14 1.95
C THR A 417 7.65 3.14 2.63
N ARG A 418 6.73 3.59 3.49
CA ARG A 418 5.79 2.72 4.21
C ARG A 418 4.52 2.45 3.44
N GLU A 419 4.29 3.19 2.36
CA GLU A 419 3.09 3.07 1.54
C GLU A 419 3.35 2.13 0.36
N PRO A 420 2.37 1.28 0.00
CA PRO A 420 2.52 0.40 -1.15
C PRO A 420 2.70 1.21 -2.45
N PHE A 421 1.97 2.31 -2.56
CA PHE A 421 2.00 3.21 -3.71
C PHE A 421 2.93 4.41 -3.45
N LEU A 422 3.51 4.92 -4.53
CA LEU A 422 4.49 5.99 -4.46
C LEU A 422 3.83 7.32 -4.06
N ILE A 423 4.20 7.80 -2.87
CA ILE A 423 3.84 9.12 -2.35
C ILE A 423 5.10 9.98 -2.20
N LEU A 424 5.10 11.15 -2.84
CA LEU A 424 6.20 12.12 -2.76
C LEU A 424 5.88 13.24 -1.77
N ASP A 425 6.79 13.47 -0.85
CA ASP A 425 6.84 14.62 0.04
C ASP A 425 7.55 15.77 -0.67
N LEU A 426 6.79 16.63 -1.35
CA LEU A 426 7.35 17.69 -2.20
C LEU A 426 7.78 18.90 -1.37
N ARG A 427 7.08 19.17 -0.27
CA ARG A 427 7.36 20.29 0.63
C ARG A 427 7.00 19.88 2.05
N GLN A 428 7.93 20.08 2.97
CA GLN A 428 7.68 19.96 4.40
C GLN A 428 7.64 21.34 5.04
N ARG A 429 6.77 21.50 6.04
CA ARG A 429 6.79 22.68 6.91
C ARG A 429 8.18 22.81 7.54
N ARG A 430 8.92 23.87 7.21
CA ARG A 430 10.15 24.23 7.92
C ARG A 430 9.76 24.68 9.34
N THR A 431 10.19 23.94 10.36
CA THR A 431 9.93 24.27 11.77
C THR A 431 10.80 25.41 12.27
#